data_AF-A0AAP1E8T4-F1
#
_entry.id   AF-A0AAP1E8T4-F1
#
_cell.length_a   1.000
_cell.length_b   1.000
_cell.length_c   1.000
_cell.angle_alpha   90.00
_cell.angle_beta   90.00
_cell.angle_gamma   90.00
#
_symmetry.space_group_name_H-M   'P 1'
#
loop_
_entity.id
_entity.type
_entity.pdbx_description
1 polymer ?
#
loop_
_entity_poly.entity_id
_entity_poly.type
_entity_poly.pdbx_seq_one_letter_code
_entity_poly.pdbx_strand_id
1 'polypeptide(L)'
;MMMKYEAVIIGGGPVGFMLASELAMAGVGTCVIERLEKPVPHSKALTLHPRTLELLEMRGILERFVSKGSKIPTGHFSMLDTRLDFSGLDTSCPYTLLLPQSKTEKLLEDHARSLGTEVFRGAEALAVTQNGEAVQTIFKDRDGSVRTITSKFAVGADGAGSTVRKQAKIEFPGTDSTVTAALGDVVLLSPPPSGVLSLCTKEGGVMIVPLSSDRYRVVVISPYRTQMPKDVPVTEKELRADLLRICGTDFGLTDPSWMSRFGNAARQAKRYRDGRIFLAGDAAHIHFPAGGQGLNVGLQDAMNLGWKLAAAIKGSAPSWLLDSYHDERHPAAEGLLRNTEAQTKLIDFTQAGLHLRSMMSELLAFPDVNRYVAGQISALDVRYEADRTMPPNRLNGARLPDMELILSDGNSERLYSFLQNGTFVLLSLRQEADEHIEVKGLRTVTASLAEPNEKLRDVHTILIRPDGHVAWAVDASAPDCAEVIQKGISRWFSVTSRV
;
A
#
# COMPACT_ATOMS: atom_id res chain seq x y z
N MET A 1 -28.17 -2.28 21.69
CA MET A 1 -28.08 -3.62 21.08
C MET A 1 -26.67 -3.77 20.55
N MET A 2 -25.94 -4.82 20.92
CA MET A 2 -24.55 -5.01 20.47
C MET A 2 -24.56 -5.36 18.97
N MET A 3 -23.93 -4.55 18.13
CA MET A 3 -23.86 -4.83 16.69
C MET A 3 -22.93 -6.02 16.45
N LYS A 4 -23.38 -7.04 15.69
CA LYS A 4 -22.52 -8.17 15.28
C LYS A 4 -21.30 -7.68 14.49
N TYR A 5 -21.50 -6.71 13.60
CA TYR A 5 -20.44 -6.05 12.85
C TYR A 5 -20.43 -4.56 13.17
N GLU A 6 -19.31 -4.08 13.67
CA GLU A 6 -19.06 -2.67 13.93
C GLU A 6 -18.47 -1.96 12.71
N ALA A 7 -17.79 -2.69 11.83
CA ALA A 7 -17.29 -2.20 10.55
C ALA A 7 -17.63 -3.18 9.40
N VAL A 8 -18.03 -2.62 8.26
CA VAL A 8 -18.29 -3.37 7.02
C VAL A 8 -17.31 -2.91 5.95
N ILE A 9 -16.63 -3.85 5.32
CA ILE A 9 -15.71 -3.58 4.22
C ILE A 9 -16.36 -4.07 2.92
N ILE A 10 -16.51 -3.18 1.95
CA ILE A 10 -17.10 -3.48 0.65
C ILE A 10 -15.95 -3.63 -0.34
N GLY A 11 -15.73 -4.85 -0.84
CA GLY A 11 -14.61 -5.25 -1.69
C GLY A 11 -13.62 -6.15 -0.95
N GLY A 12 -13.49 -7.39 -1.41
CA GLY A 12 -12.55 -8.41 -0.94
C GLY A 12 -11.33 -8.53 -1.84
N GLY A 13 -10.72 -7.40 -2.20
CA GLY A 13 -9.36 -7.39 -2.76
C GLY A 13 -8.29 -7.32 -1.65
N PRO A 14 -6.99 -7.26 -2.01
CA PRO A 14 -5.91 -7.17 -1.02
C PRO A 14 -6.07 -6.02 0.00
N VAL A 15 -6.51 -4.84 -0.45
CA VAL A 15 -6.74 -3.68 0.42
C VAL A 15 -7.85 -3.95 1.43
N GLY A 16 -8.96 -4.53 0.97
CA GLY A 16 -10.09 -4.88 1.83
C GLY A 16 -9.72 -5.94 2.87
N PHE A 17 -9.00 -6.99 2.47
CA PHE A 17 -8.57 -8.02 3.41
C PHE A 17 -7.48 -7.56 4.38
N MET A 18 -6.55 -6.70 3.95
CA MET A 18 -5.60 -6.07 4.87
C MET A 18 -6.33 -5.23 5.92
N LEU A 19 -7.29 -4.38 5.51
CA LEU A 19 -8.08 -3.56 6.43
C LEU A 19 -8.92 -4.42 7.38
N ALA A 20 -9.52 -5.50 6.87
CA ALA A 20 -10.26 -6.44 7.69
C ALA A 20 -9.38 -7.10 8.75
N SER A 21 -8.15 -7.43 8.38
CA SER A 21 -7.17 -8.02 9.29
C SER A 21 -6.80 -7.04 10.41
N GLU A 22 -6.53 -5.78 10.07
CA GLU A 22 -6.23 -4.73 11.05
C GLU A 22 -7.37 -4.53 12.07
N LEU A 23 -8.61 -4.51 11.61
CA LEU A 23 -9.79 -4.36 12.47
C LEU A 23 -10.04 -5.60 13.33
N ALA A 24 -10.00 -6.79 12.73
CA ALA A 24 -10.26 -8.05 13.41
C ALA A 24 -9.21 -8.36 14.47
N MET A 25 -7.93 -8.10 14.18
CA MET A 25 -6.84 -8.18 15.16
C MET A 25 -7.05 -7.22 16.35
N ALA A 26 -7.61 -6.04 16.09
CA ALA A 26 -8.03 -5.15 17.14
C ALA A 26 -9.34 -5.61 17.84
N GLY A 27 -9.90 -6.78 17.53
CA GLY A 27 -11.12 -7.28 18.17
C GLY A 27 -12.39 -6.53 17.77
N VAL A 28 -12.39 -5.85 16.63
CA VAL A 28 -13.58 -5.19 16.05
C VAL A 28 -14.38 -6.22 15.25
N GLY A 29 -15.69 -6.32 15.53
CA GLY A 29 -16.58 -7.16 14.74
C GLY A 29 -16.62 -6.70 13.29
N THR A 30 -16.07 -7.49 12.36
CA THR A 30 -15.81 -7.06 10.98
C THR A 30 -16.30 -8.10 9.98
N CYS A 31 -16.89 -7.63 8.87
CA CYS A 31 -17.15 -8.47 7.71
C CYS A 31 -16.73 -7.83 6.40
N VAL A 32 -16.45 -8.67 5.41
CA VAL A 32 -16.14 -8.29 4.03
C VAL A 32 -17.27 -8.74 3.10
N ILE A 33 -17.74 -7.84 2.24
CA ILE A 33 -18.70 -8.14 1.16
C ILE A 33 -17.94 -8.11 -0.16
N GLU A 34 -17.82 -9.26 -0.82
CA GLU A 34 -17.09 -9.43 -2.09
C GLU A 34 -18.00 -9.99 -3.17
N ARG A 35 -18.15 -9.24 -4.27
CA ARG A 35 -19.07 -9.57 -5.37
C ARG A 35 -18.68 -10.82 -6.15
N LEU A 36 -17.39 -11.15 -6.23
CA LEU A 36 -16.88 -12.30 -6.95
C LEU A 36 -16.92 -13.55 -6.07
N GLU A 37 -17.53 -14.61 -6.60
CA GLU A 37 -17.56 -15.91 -5.93
C GLU A 37 -16.16 -16.52 -5.78
N LYS A 38 -15.32 -16.33 -6.80
CA LYS A 38 -13.94 -16.82 -6.85
C LYS A 38 -13.00 -15.64 -7.14
N PRO A 39 -11.78 -15.63 -6.56
CA PRO A 39 -10.75 -14.68 -6.94
C PRO A 39 -10.54 -14.66 -8.46
N VAL A 40 -10.24 -13.50 -9.02
CA VAL A 40 -9.85 -13.42 -10.44
C VAL A 40 -8.53 -14.18 -10.60
N PRO A 41 -8.45 -15.19 -11.49
CA PRO A 41 -7.24 -16.01 -11.63
C PRO A 41 -6.05 -15.19 -12.13
N HIS A 42 -6.32 -14.14 -12.91
CA HIS A 42 -5.31 -13.31 -13.54
C HIS A 42 -5.12 -11.98 -12.81
N SER A 43 -3.87 -11.71 -12.47
CA SER A 43 -3.48 -10.62 -11.59
C SER A 43 -3.01 -9.39 -12.37
N LYS A 44 -3.47 -8.17 -12.06
CA LYS A 44 -2.90 -6.94 -12.65
C LYS A 44 -1.57 -6.53 -12.00
N ALA A 45 -1.42 -6.72 -10.68
CA ALA A 45 -0.19 -6.41 -9.97
C ALA A 45 0.73 -7.63 -9.78
N LEU A 46 2.05 -7.41 -9.73
CA LEU A 46 3.04 -8.48 -9.52
C LEU A 46 4.03 -8.17 -8.40
N THR A 47 4.05 -6.96 -7.86
CA THR A 47 5.15 -6.44 -7.06
C THR A 47 4.67 -5.96 -5.69
N LEU A 48 5.29 -6.46 -4.64
CA LEU A 48 5.25 -5.87 -3.31
C LEU A 48 6.58 -5.15 -3.06
N HIS A 49 6.51 -3.87 -2.71
CA HIS A 49 7.65 -2.99 -2.53
C HIS A 49 8.12 -2.96 -1.06
N PRO A 50 9.36 -2.53 -0.79
CA PRO A 50 9.95 -2.54 0.55
C PRO A 50 9.02 -2.05 1.66
N ARG A 51 8.35 -0.88 1.48
CA ARG A 51 7.45 -0.38 2.52
C ARG A 51 6.31 -1.33 2.85
N THR A 52 5.71 -1.98 1.86
CA THR A 52 4.65 -2.97 2.07
C THR A 52 5.17 -4.21 2.78
N LEU A 53 6.38 -4.66 2.44
CA LEU A 53 7.01 -5.80 3.11
C LEU A 53 7.25 -5.50 4.59
N GLU A 54 7.67 -4.27 4.92
CA GLU A 54 7.76 -3.83 6.32
C GLU A 54 6.41 -3.87 7.03
N LEU A 55 5.31 -3.48 6.39
CA LEU A 55 3.98 -3.57 7.01
C LEU A 55 3.59 -5.02 7.33
N LEU A 56 3.95 -5.97 6.45
CA LEU A 56 3.71 -7.40 6.68
C LEU A 56 4.59 -7.93 7.82
N GLU A 57 5.83 -7.43 7.94
CA GLU A 57 6.74 -7.78 9.03
C GLU A 57 6.26 -7.22 10.38
N MET A 58 5.76 -5.98 10.39
CA MET A 58 5.10 -5.37 11.56
C MET A 58 3.85 -6.12 12.02
N ARG A 59 3.38 -7.12 11.26
CA ARG A 59 2.28 -8.03 11.62
C ARG A 59 2.74 -9.49 11.74
N GLY A 60 4.04 -9.76 11.61
CA GLY A 60 4.60 -11.11 11.72
C GLY A 60 4.15 -12.07 10.62
N ILE A 61 3.69 -11.56 9.47
CA ILE A 61 3.17 -12.37 8.37
C ILE A 61 4.06 -12.34 7.11
N LEU A 62 5.14 -11.56 7.08
CA LEU A 62 6.03 -11.39 5.92
C LEU A 62 6.49 -12.73 5.33
N GLU A 63 6.95 -13.67 6.16
CA GLU A 63 7.54 -14.93 5.69
C GLU A 63 6.54 -15.77 4.87
N ARG A 64 5.24 -15.65 5.16
CA ARG A 64 4.18 -16.33 4.39
C ARG A 64 4.10 -15.84 2.94
N PHE A 65 4.53 -14.61 2.68
CA PHE A 65 4.58 -14.00 1.34
C PHE A 65 5.93 -14.26 0.68
N VAL A 66 7.02 -14.05 1.41
CA VAL A 66 8.40 -14.22 0.91
C VAL A 66 8.64 -15.64 0.41
N SER A 67 8.21 -16.66 1.17
CA SER A 67 8.33 -18.08 0.79
C SER A 67 7.59 -18.46 -0.50
N LYS A 68 6.67 -17.62 -1.00
CA LYS A 68 5.86 -17.87 -2.20
C LYS A 68 6.18 -16.97 -3.38
N GLY A 69 7.12 -16.03 -3.21
CA GLY A 69 7.53 -15.07 -4.22
C GLY A 69 9.02 -15.13 -4.53
N SER A 70 9.47 -14.29 -5.46
CA SER A 70 10.88 -14.17 -5.83
C SER A 70 11.38 -12.77 -5.53
N LYS A 71 12.53 -12.66 -4.87
CA LYS A 71 13.12 -11.37 -4.50
C LYS A 71 13.92 -10.80 -5.67
N ILE A 72 13.72 -9.52 -5.97
CA ILE A 72 14.55 -8.74 -6.90
C ILE A 72 15.07 -7.52 -6.16
N PRO A 73 16.40 -7.31 -6.06
CA PRO A 73 16.99 -6.20 -5.29
C PRO A 73 16.87 -4.84 -5.98
N THR A 74 15.99 -4.72 -6.98
CA THR A 74 15.82 -3.50 -7.79
C THR A 74 14.35 -3.19 -8.10
N GLY A 75 14.10 -1.93 -8.41
CA GLY A 75 12.86 -1.43 -9.02
C GLY A 75 13.09 -0.92 -10.45
N HIS A 76 12.02 -0.46 -11.10
CA HIS A 76 12.11 0.24 -12.38
C HIS A 76 11.40 1.60 -12.31
N PHE A 77 11.83 2.50 -13.18
CA PHE A 77 11.16 3.76 -13.44
C PHE A 77 10.92 3.88 -14.95
N SER A 78 9.66 3.85 -15.40
CA SER A 78 9.28 3.99 -16.82
C SER A 78 10.09 3.14 -17.83
N MET A 79 10.47 1.90 -17.49
CA MET A 79 11.27 1.02 -18.37
C MET A 79 12.64 1.63 -18.79
N LEU A 80 13.22 2.52 -17.99
CA LEU A 80 14.58 3.03 -18.23
C LEU A 80 15.61 1.90 -18.06
N ASP A 81 16.75 2.04 -18.74
CA ASP A 81 17.83 1.03 -18.75
C ASP A 81 18.49 0.92 -17.37
N THR A 82 18.73 2.07 -16.73
CA THR A 82 19.26 2.14 -15.37
C THR A 82 18.17 1.79 -14.37
N ARG A 83 18.38 0.68 -13.64
CA ARG A 83 17.47 0.18 -12.60
C ARG A 83 17.59 1.00 -11.32
N LEU A 84 16.52 1.01 -10.53
CA LEU A 84 16.56 1.58 -9.19
C LEU A 84 17.16 0.55 -8.24
N ASP A 85 18.21 0.92 -7.52
CA ASP A 85 18.89 0.05 -6.57
C ASP A 85 18.21 0.15 -5.21
N PHE A 86 17.67 -0.98 -4.72
CA PHE A 86 17.03 -1.03 -3.41
C PHE A 86 17.99 -1.50 -2.31
N SER A 87 19.17 -2.02 -2.65
CA SER A 87 20.13 -2.58 -1.69
C SER A 87 20.64 -1.56 -0.68
N GLY A 88 20.75 -0.30 -1.08
CA GLY A 88 21.19 0.82 -0.23
C GLY A 88 20.07 1.58 0.48
N LEU A 89 18.84 1.06 0.51
CA LEU A 89 17.72 1.69 1.22
C LEU A 89 17.70 1.29 2.70
N ASP A 90 17.31 2.23 3.56
CA ASP A 90 17.22 2.08 5.03
C ASP A 90 16.01 1.20 5.42
N THR A 91 16.13 -0.12 5.20
CA THR A 91 15.07 -1.12 5.42
C THR A 91 15.64 -2.53 5.60
N SER A 92 14.93 -3.38 6.35
CA SER A 92 15.22 -4.82 6.42
C SER A 92 14.75 -5.60 5.19
N CYS A 93 13.97 -4.97 4.31
CA CYS A 93 13.42 -5.58 3.09
C CYS A 93 13.88 -4.83 1.82
N PRO A 94 15.19 -4.77 1.50
CA PRO A 94 15.74 -3.96 0.40
C PRO A 94 15.53 -4.61 -0.99
N TYR A 95 14.30 -5.04 -1.28
CA TYR A 95 13.95 -5.75 -2.50
C TYR A 95 12.47 -5.57 -2.86
N THR A 96 12.18 -5.71 -4.15
CA THR A 96 10.83 -5.97 -4.65
C THR A 96 10.55 -7.46 -4.52
N LEU A 97 9.42 -7.85 -3.93
CA LEU A 97 8.94 -9.22 -3.98
C LEU A 97 8.01 -9.41 -5.19
N LEU A 98 8.42 -10.24 -6.13
CA LEU A 98 7.56 -10.71 -7.21
C LEU A 98 6.59 -11.76 -6.67
N LEU A 99 5.33 -11.36 -6.51
CA LEU A 99 4.24 -12.22 -6.06
C LEU A 99 2.95 -11.81 -6.77
N PRO A 100 2.31 -12.71 -7.54
CA PRO A 100 1.02 -12.42 -8.17
C PRO A 100 -0.02 -11.96 -7.14
N GLN A 101 -0.78 -10.91 -7.46
CA GLN A 101 -1.84 -10.37 -6.59
C GLN A 101 -2.86 -11.42 -6.17
N SER A 102 -3.17 -12.43 -6.99
CA SER A 102 -4.08 -13.51 -6.61
C SER A 102 -3.54 -14.35 -5.44
N LYS A 103 -2.21 -14.56 -5.37
CA LYS A 103 -1.57 -15.18 -4.22
C LYS A 103 -1.56 -14.23 -3.01
N THR A 104 -1.27 -12.94 -3.22
CA THR A 104 -1.31 -11.92 -2.15
C THR A 104 -2.72 -11.81 -1.54
N GLU A 105 -3.76 -11.74 -2.37
CA GLU A 105 -5.16 -11.70 -1.95
C GLU A 105 -5.52 -12.94 -1.14
N LYS A 106 -5.14 -14.13 -1.62
CA LYS A 106 -5.40 -15.39 -0.91
C LYS A 106 -4.73 -15.41 0.47
N LEU A 107 -3.47 -15.01 0.56
CA LEU A 107 -2.74 -14.94 1.83
C LEU A 107 -3.39 -13.95 2.82
N LEU A 108 -3.82 -12.78 2.34
CA LEU A 108 -4.49 -11.78 3.17
C LEU A 108 -5.91 -12.22 3.57
N GLU A 109 -6.66 -12.88 2.68
CA GLU A 109 -7.96 -13.46 3.03
C GLU A 109 -7.81 -14.53 4.12
N ASP A 110 -6.87 -15.46 3.96
CA ASP A 110 -6.62 -16.51 4.93
C ASP A 110 -6.23 -15.91 6.29
N HIS A 111 -5.42 -14.85 6.29
CA HIS A 111 -5.09 -14.11 7.50
C HIS A 111 -6.32 -13.44 8.13
N ALA A 112 -7.10 -12.67 7.37
CA ALA A 112 -8.31 -12.01 7.86
C ALA A 112 -9.31 -13.01 8.47
N ARG A 113 -9.51 -14.15 7.81
CA ARG A 113 -10.37 -15.23 8.31
C ARG A 113 -9.83 -15.88 9.58
N SER A 114 -8.51 -16.08 9.67
CA SER A 114 -7.88 -16.61 10.89
C SER A 114 -8.06 -15.70 12.10
N LEU A 115 -8.26 -14.40 11.87
CA LEU A 115 -8.58 -13.40 12.88
C LEU A 115 -10.08 -13.28 13.19
N GLY A 116 -10.93 -14.10 12.55
CA GLY A 116 -12.38 -14.11 12.79
C GLY A 116 -13.20 -13.22 11.85
N THR A 117 -12.61 -12.67 10.78
CA THR A 117 -13.37 -11.91 9.77
C THR A 117 -14.33 -12.82 9.02
N GLU A 118 -15.61 -12.45 9.00
CA GLU A 118 -16.61 -13.11 8.15
C GLU A 118 -16.57 -12.53 6.74
N VAL A 119 -16.62 -13.38 5.72
CA VAL A 119 -16.52 -12.95 4.32
C VAL A 119 -17.70 -13.50 3.53
N PHE A 120 -18.54 -12.60 3.04
CA PHE A 120 -19.64 -12.88 2.11
C PHE A 120 -19.10 -12.82 0.69
N ARG A 121 -18.66 -13.97 0.15
CA ARG A 121 -18.22 -14.10 -1.25
C ARG A 121 -19.42 -14.33 -2.18
N GLY A 122 -19.35 -13.78 -3.39
CA GLY A 122 -20.47 -13.78 -4.32
C GLY A 122 -21.59 -12.82 -3.91
N ALA A 123 -21.30 -11.89 -2.99
CA ALA A 123 -22.27 -10.96 -2.43
C ALA A 123 -22.01 -9.54 -2.92
N GLU A 124 -23.04 -8.88 -3.45
CA GLU A 124 -22.92 -7.57 -4.09
C GLU A 124 -23.58 -6.49 -3.23
N ALA A 125 -22.79 -5.48 -2.81
CA ALA A 125 -23.33 -4.30 -2.15
C ALA A 125 -24.19 -3.48 -3.12
N LEU A 126 -25.47 -3.34 -2.79
CA LEU A 126 -26.46 -2.61 -3.58
C LEU A 126 -26.63 -1.18 -3.08
N ALA A 127 -26.63 -0.98 -1.76
CA ALA A 127 -26.76 0.33 -1.14
C ALA A 127 -25.91 0.45 0.14
N VAL A 128 -25.33 1.63 0.35
CA VAL A 128 -24.56 2.05 1.51
C VAL A 128 -25.00 3.46 1.85
N THR A 129 -25.75 3.59 2.93
CA THR A 129 -26.34 4.86 3.39
C THR A 129 -25.99 5.08 4.84
N GLN A 130 -25.81 6.33 5.24
CA GLN A 130 -25.45 6.67 6.62
C GLN A 130 -26.40 7.71 7.22
N ASN A 131 -26.44 7.73 8.55
CA ASN A 131 -27.03 8.81 9.34
C ASN A 131 -26.02 9.25 10.43
N GLY A 132 -26.47 10.06 11.39
CA GLY A 132 -25.60 10.57 12.47
C GLY A 132 -24.99 9.47 13.35
N GLU A 133 -25.54 8.26 13.37
CA GLU A 133 -25.20 7.20 14.33
C GLU A 133 -24.60 5.94 13.70
N ALA A 134 -25.03 5.58 12.49
CA ALA A 134 -24.69 4.31 11.87
C ALA A 134 -24.66 4.37 10.33
N VAL A 135 -24.13 3.31 9.74
CA VAL A 135 -24.18 3.00 8.32
C VAL A 135 -25.05 1.77 8.12
N GLN A 136 -25.95 1.82 7.14
CA GLN A 136 -26.70 0.67 6.63
C GLN A 136 -26.11 0.24 5.30
N THR A 137 -25.72 -1.04 5.21
CA THR A 137 -25.26 -1.69 3.99
C THR A 137 -26.27 -2.75 3.57
N ILE A 138 -26.92 -2.53 2.43
CA ILE A 138 -27.82 -3.47 1.77
C ILE A 138 -27.03 -4.20 0.70
N PHE A 139 -27.06 -5.53 0.72
CA PHE A 139 -26.36 -6.35 -0.26
C PHE A 139 -27.22 -7.54 -0.69
N LYS A 140 -26.98 -8.00 -1.91
CA LYS A 140 -27.51 -9.25 -2.44
C LYS A 140 -26.51 -10.36 -2.15
N ASP A 141 -26.92 -11.38 -1.41
CA ASP A 141 -26.09 -12.54 -1.07
C ASP A 141 -26.01 -13.51 -2.26
N ARG A 142 -25.14 -14.53 -2.15
CA ARG A 142 -24.88 -15.50 -3.23
C ARG A 142 -26.13 -16.31 -3.61
N ASP A 143 -27.03 -16.55 -2.67
CA ASP A 143 -28.32 -17.23 -2.90
C ASP A 143 -29.39 -16.32 -3.55
N GLY A 144 -29.06 -15.05 -3.77
CA GLY A 144 -29.96 -14.04 -4.33
C GLY A 144 -30.82 -13.30 -3.29
N SER A 145 -30.75 -13.68 -2.01
CA SER A 145 -31.44 -12.98 -0.93
C SER A 145 -30.87 -11.58 -0.74
N VAL A 146 -31.72 -10.62 -0.35
CA VAL A 146 -31.29 -9.26 -0.01
C VAL A 146 -31.22 -9.13 1.49
N ARG A 147 -30.05 -8.73 2.00
CA ARG A 147 -29.76 -8.60 3.42
C ARG A 147 -29.31 -7.18 3.74
N THR A 148 -29.52 -6.78 4.99
CA THR A 148 -29.07 -5.48 5.51
C THR A 148 -28.18 -5.68 6.72
N ILE A 149 -27.04 -5.00 6.76
CA ILE A 149 -26.16 -4.89 7.92
C ILE A 149 -26.15 -3.45 8.39
N THR A 150 -26.34 -3.24 9.70
CA THR A 150 -26.10 -1.95 10.35
C THR A 150 -24.77 -2.01 11.08
N SER A 151 -23.90 -1.03 10.85
CA SER A 151 -22.56 -0.93 11.45
C SER A 151 -22.24 0.51 11.87
N LYS A 152 -21.17 0.71 12.66
CA LYS A 152 -20.70 2.06 13.02
C LYS A 152 -20.06 2.76 11.82
N PHE A 153 -19.38 1.98 10.97
CA PHE A 153 -18.61 2.46 9.83
C PHE A 153 -18.70 1.51 8.63
N ALA A 154 -18.50 2.05 7.43
CA ALA A 154 -18.32 1.30 6.20
C ALA A 154 -17.11 1.81 5.42
N VAL A 155 -16.38 0.89 4.78
CA VAL A 155 -15.20 1.23 3.98
C VAL A 155 -15.33 0.65 2.58
N GLY A 156 -15.30 1.52 1.57
CA GLY A 156 -15.20 1.14 0.17
C GLY A 156 -13.77 0.80 -0.21
N ALA A 157 -13.52 -0.48 -0.42
CA ALA A 157 -12.31 -1.06 -1.01
C ALA A 157 -12.66 -1.81 -2.31
N ASP A 158 -13.73 -1.38 -3.00
CA ASP A 158 -14.43 -2.02 -4.11
C ASP A 158 -13.92 -1.57 -5.50
N GLY A 159 -12.71 -1.01 -5.53
CA GLY A 159 -11.96 -0.72 -6.74
C GLY A 159 -12.42 0.53 -7.50
N ALA A 160 -11.84 0.72 -8.70
CA ALA A 160 -12.03 1.92 -9.53
C ALA A 160 -13.51 2.28 -9.77
N GLY A 161 -14.37 1.26 -9.90
CA GLY A 161 -15.81 1.38 -10.13
C GLY A 161 -16.65 1.70 -8.89
N SER A 162 -16.02 1.92 -7.73
CA SER A 162 -16.60 1.96 -6.38
C SER A 162 -18.05 2.43 -6.33
N THR A 163 -18.91 1.52 -5.88
CA THR A 163 -20.31 1.78 -5.54
C THR A 163 -20.36 2.68 -4.31
N VAL A 164 -19.51 2.41 -3.31
CA VAL A 164 -19.45 3.19 -2.06
C VAL A 164 -19.15 4.67 -2.34
N ARG A 165 -18.11 4.96 -3.13
CA ARG A 165 -17.74 6.35 -3.51
C ARG A 165 -18.90 7.08 -4.16
N LYS A 166 -19.58 6.43 -5.12
CA LYS A 166 -20.70 7.03 -5.86
C LYS A 166 -21.88 7.32 -4.94
N GLN A 167 -22.21 6.41 -4.02
CA GLN A 167 -23.35 6.57 -3.11
C GLN A 167 -23.10 7.58 -2.00
N ALA A 168 -21.86 7.69 -1.53
CA ALA A 168 -21.42 8.78 -0.66
C ALA A 168 -21.29 10.12 -1.42
N LYS A 169 -21.55 10.16 -2.74
CA LYS A 169 -21.46 11.34 -3.61
C LYS A 169 -20.09 12.02 -3.52
N ILE A 170 -19.04 11.23 -3.36
CA ILE A 170 -17.67 11.72 -3.32
C ILE A 170 -17.19 11.88 -4.76
N GLU A 171 -16.82 13.11 -5.13
CA GLU A 171 -16.26 13.44 -6.43
C GLU A 171 -14.96 12.68 -6.71
N PHE A 172 -14.74 12.30 -7.97
CA PHE A 172 -13.54 11.59 -8.43
C PHE A 172 -12.81 12.36 -9.55
N PRO A 173 -12.31 13.58 -9.25
CA PRO A 173 -11.61 14.42 -10.21
C PRO A 173 -10.34 13.74 -10.74
N GLY A 174 -9.91 14.18 -11.92
CA GLY A 174 -8.71 13.70 -12.58
C GLY A 174 -8.89 13.64 -14.09
N THR A 175 -8.00 12.90 -14.74
CA THR A 175 -7.89 12.82 -16.19
C THR A 175 -8.44 11.50 -16.74
N ASP A 176 -8.98 11.58 -17.96
CA ASP A 176 -9.35 10.39 -18.73
C ASP A 176 -8.13 9.73 -19.36
N SER A 177 -8.31 8.50 -19.82
CA SER A 177 -7.24 7.72 -20.44
C SER A 177 -6.83 8.36 -21.79
N THR A 178 -5.57 8.74 -21.92
CA THR A 178 -4.98 9.25 -23.18
C THR A 178 -4.07 8.22 -23.85
N VAL A 179 -3.58 7.25 -23.08
CA VAL A 179 -2.72 6.14 -23.53
C VAL A 179 -3.28 4.83 -22.98
N THR A 180 -3.20 3.78 -23.79
CA THR A 180 -3.49 2.41 -23.42
C THR A 180 -2.30 1.50 -23.68
N ALA A 181 -2.19 0.49 -22.83
CA ALA A 181 -1.21 -0.58 -22.91
C ALA A 181 -1.94 -1.91 -23.11
N ALA A 182 -1.36 -2.77 -23.93
CA ALA A 182 -1.76 -4.15 -24.06
C ALA A 182 -0.96 -5.00 -23.06
N LEU A 183 -1.59 -6.03 -22.50
CA LEU A 183 -0.97 -7.00 -21.62
C LEU A 183 -1.40 -8.41 -22.05
N GLY A 184 -0.44 -9.34 -22.04
CA GLY A 184 -0.70 -10.76 -22.22
C GLY A 184 0.13 -11.61 -21.26
N ASP A 185 -0.49 -12.62 -20.66
CA ASP A 185 0.19 -13.70 -19.94
C ASP A 185 0.28 -14.92 -20.88
N VAL A 186 1.50 -15.20 -21.36
CA VAL A 186 1.77 -16.10 -22.49
C VAL A 186 2.93 -17.04 -22.19
N VAL A 187 3.07 -18.10 -22.97
CA VAL A 187 4.30 -18.90 -23.04
C VAL A 187 5.22 -18.27 -24.08
N LEU A 188 6.52 -18.17 -23.78
CA LEU A 188 7.55 -17.77 -24.74
C LEU A 188 8.47 -18.97 -24.99
N LEU A 189 8.51 -19.48 -26.22
CA LEU A 189 9.37 -20.62 -26.59
C LEU A 189 10.85 -20.25 -26.66
N SER A 190 11.15 -18.97 -26.86
CA SER A 190 12.52 -18.44 -26.89
C SER A 190 12.57 -17.14 -26.08
N PRO A 191 12.44 -17.20 -24.75
CA PRO A 191 12.36 -16.01 -23.90
C PRO A 191 13.67 -15.20 -23.93
N PRO A 192 13.66 -13.93 -23.47
CA PRO A 192 14.88 -13.15 -23.29
C PRO A 192 15.91 -13.90 -22.42
N PRO A 193 17.23 -13.79 -22.68
CA PRO A 193 18.25 -14.57 -21.98
C PRO A 193 18.24 -14.45 -20.44
N SER A 194 17.89 -13.27 -19.92
CA SER A 194 17.76 -12.99 -18.48
C SER A 194 16.38 -13.35 -17.92
N GLY A 195 15.44 -13.78 -18.76
CA GLY A 195 14.02 -13.95 -18.44
C GLY A 195 13.23 -12.64 -18.29
N VAL A 196 13.92 -11.49 -18.23
CA VAL A 196 13.31 -10.16 -18.07
C VAL A 196 13.75 -9.25 -19.22
N LEU A 197 12.82 -8.48 -19.78
CA LEU A 197 13.12 -7.45 -20.77
C LEU A 197 12.43 -6.15 -20.39
N SER A 198 13.13 -5.04 -20.55
CA SER A 198 12.56 -3.70 -20.60
C SER A 198 13.23 -3.01 -21.76
N LEU A 199 12.44 -2.62 -22.77
CA LEU A 199 12.96 -2.03 -24.00
C LEU A 199 12.01 -0.94 -24.45
N CYS A 200 12.56 0.19 -24.87
CA CYS A 200 11.81 1.29 -25.45
C CYS A 200 12.51 1.73 -26.74
N THR A 201 11.79 1.70 -27.85
CA THR A 201 12.28 2.13 -29.17
C THR A 201 11.28 3.10 -29.78
N LYS A 202 11.60 3.64 -30.97
CA LYS A 202 10.64 4.44 -31.76
C LYS A 202 9.37 3.67 -32.14
N GLU A 203 9.44 2.33 -32.12
CA GLU A 203 8.33 1.44 -32.49
C GLU A 203 7.43 1.10 -31.30
N GLY A 204 7.82 1.48 -30.07
CA GLY A 204 7.05 1.24 -28.86
C GLY A 204 7.90 0.78 -27.67
N GLY A 205 7.21 0.53 -26.56
CA GLY A 205 7.78 0.03 -25.32
C GLY A 205 7.29 -1.37 -25.00
N VAL A 206 8.18 -2.23 -24.54
CA VAL A 206 7.87 -3.58 -24.07
C VAL A 206 8.48 -3.84 -22.69
N MET A 207 7.72 -4.53 -21.85
CA MET A 207 8.21 -5.14 -20.63
C MET A 207 7.84 -6.62 -20.62
N ILE A 208 8.82 -7.49 -20.36
CA ILE A 208 8.63 -8.93 -20.19
C ILE A 208 9.14 -9.32 -18.82
N VAL A 209 8.31 -10.01 -18.03
CA VAL A 209 8.69 -10.54 -16.72
C VAL A 209 8.16 -11.96 -16.53
N PRO A 210 8.90 -12.87 -15.87
CA PRO A 210 8.45 -14.23 -15.63
C PRO A 210 7.34 -14.25 -14.55
N LEU A 211 6.34 -15.10 -14.77
CA LEU A 211 5.28 -15.42 -13.79
C LEU A 211 5.48 -16.81 -13.17
N SER A 212 6.00 -17.74 -13.97
CA SER A 212 6.37 -19.12 -13.62
C SER A 212 7.58 -19.54 -14.47
N SER A 213 7.96 -20.82 -14.41
CA SER A 213 9.04 -21.38 -15.23
C SER A 213 8.83 -21.25 -16.74
N ASP A 214 7.58 -21.21 -17.19
CA ASP A 214 7.15 -21.29 -18.59
C ASP A 214 6.25 -20.13 -19.03
N ARG A 215 5.66 -19.37 -18.10
CA ARG A 215 4.79 -18.24 -18.41
C ARG A 215 5.43 -16.90 -18.11
N TYR A 216 5.18 -15.96 -19.01
CA TYR A 216 5.67 -14.60 -18.97
C TYR A 216 4.52 -13.62 -19.10
N ARG A 217 4.61 -12.52 -18.38
CA ARG A 217 3.81 -11.34 -18.64
C ARG A 217 4.52 -10.47 -19.65
N VAL A 218 3.83 -10.15 -20.73
CA VAL A 218 4.24 -9.19 -21.75
C VAL A 218 3.32 -7.97 -21.64
N VAL A 219 3.91 -6.79 -21.40
CA VAL A 219 3.21 -5.50 -21.45
C VAL A 219 3.78 -4.71 -22.61
N VAL A 220 2.90 -4.21 -23.49
CA VAL A 220 3.26 -3.45 -24.67
C VAL A 220 2.54 -2.11 -24.67
N ILE A 221 3.28 -1.06 -25.00
CA ILE A 221 2.72 0.25 -25.33
C ILE A 221 3.16 0.57 -26.75
N SER A 222 2.18 0.63 -27.65
CA SER A 222 2.42 0.76 -29.10
C SER A 222 1.95 2.15 -29.59
N PRO A 223 2.81 2.96 -30.23
CA PRO A 223 2.43 4.25 -30.82
C PRO A 223 1.28 4.11 -31.84
N TYR A 224 1.14 2.92 -32.43
CA TYR A 224 0.14 2.60 -33.45
C TYR A 224 -1.26 2.31 -32.87
N ARG A 225 -1.38 2.14 -31.55
CA ARG A 225 -2.61 1.73 -30.85
C ARG A 225 -2.82 2.45 -29.51
N THR A 226 -2.22 3.62 -29.34
CA THR A 226 -2.21 4.37 -28.07
C THR A 226 -3.59 4.68 -27.51
N GLN A 227 -4.63 4.84 -28.35
CA GLN A 227 -5.97 5.25 -27.92
C GLN A 227 -7.05 4.18 -28.14
N MET A 228 -6.68 2.90 -28.25
CA MET A 228 -7.70 1.84 -28.33
C MET A 228 -8.52 1.79 -27.02
N PRO A 229 -9.87 1.77 -27.09
CA PRO A 229 -10.70 1.68 -25.89
C PRO A 229 -10.39 0.44 -25.04
N LYS A 230 -10.46 0.57 -23.71
CA LYS A 230 -10.04 -0.48 -22.76
C LYS A 230 -10.89 -1.75 -22.84
N ASP A 231 -12.12 -1.64 -23.32
CA ASP A 231 -13.08 -2.71 -23.55
C ASP A 231 -12.84 -3.46 -24.86
N VAL A 232 -12.03 -2.91 -25.78
CA VAL A 232 -11.58 -3.64 -26.98
C VAL A 232 -10.55 -4.71 -26.56
N PRO A 233 -10.84 -6.01 -26.76
CA PRO A 233 -9.94 -7.08 -26.36
C PRO A 233 -8.58 -6.97 -27.05
N VAL A 234 -7.51 -7.27 -26.31
CA VAL A 234 -6.18 -7.50 -26.89
C VAL A 234 -6.20 -8.86 -27.57
N THR A 235 -5.62 -8.95 -28.77
CA THR A 235 -5.50 -10.22 -29.52
C THR A 235 -4.06 -10.71 -29.54
N GLU A 236 -3.88 -12.02 -29.68
CA GLU A 236 -2.54 -12.61 -29.83
C GLU A 236 -1.81 -12.04 -31.05
N LYS A 237 -2.52 -11.87 -32.17
CA LYS A 237 -2.00 -11.28 -33.41
C LYS A 237 -1.50 -9.85 -33.19
N GLU A 238 -2.22 -9.05 -32.41
CA GLU A 238 -1.78 -7.70 -32.02
C GLU A 238 -0.47 -7.76 -31.23
N LEU A 239 -0.42 -8.58 -30.18
CA LEU A 239 0.73 -8.67 -29.30
C LEU A 239 1.99 -9.15 -30.04
N ARG A 240 1.86 -10.17 -30.91
CA ARG A 240 2.95 -10.64 -31.78
C ARG A 240 3.45 -9.55 -32.72
N ALA A 241 2.53 -8.82 -33.37
CA ALA A 241 2.89 -7.79 -34.32
C ALA A 241 3.68 -6.65 -33.65
N ASP A 242 3.29 -6.23 -32.45
CA ASP A 242 4.03 -5.21 -31.72
C ASP A 242 5.39 -5.73 -31.21
N LEU A 243 5.47 -6.97 -30.71
CA LEU A 243 6.75 -7.59 -30.32
C LEU A 243 7.73 -7.66 -31.49
N LEU A 244 7.28 -8.09 -32.68
CA LEU A 244 8.12 -8.14 -33.88
C LEU A 244 8.67 -6.76 -34.26
N ARG A 245 7.87 -5.70 -34.15
CA ARG A 245 8.33 -4.33 -34.43
C ARG A 245 9.34 -3.82 -33.40
N ILE A 246 9.06 -4.05 -32.12
CA ILE A 246 9.84 -3.46 -31.03
C ILE A 246 11.14 -4.25 -30.79
N CYS A 247 11.05 -5.58 -30.80
CA CYS A 247 12.13 -6.50 -30.41
C CYS A 247 12.81 -7.18 -31.60
N GLY A 248 12.23 -7.12 -32.80
CA GLY A 248 12.66 -7.94 -33.95
C GLY A 248 12.28 -9.42 -33.85
N THR A 249 11.55 -9.83 -32.82
CA THR A 249 11.10 -11.20 -32.56
C THR A 249 9.82 -11.18 -31.72
N ASP A 250 8.96 -12.19 -31.87
CA ASP A 250 7.84 -12.43 -30.95
C ASP A 250 8.18 -13.44 -29.86
N PHE A 251 9.45 -13.84 -29.76
CA PHE A 251 9.97 -14.82 -28.81
C PHE A 251 9.26 -16.19 -28.87
N GLY A 252 8.66 -16.52 -30.03
CA GLY A 252 7.86 -17.73 -30.17
C GLY A 252 6.68 -17.75 -29.20
N LEU A 253 6.03 -16.59 -29.00
CA LEU A 253 4.84 -16.44 -28.18
C LEU A 253 3.84 -17.56 -28.49
N THR A 254 3.16 -18.11 -27.48
CA THR A 254 2.08 -19.10 -27.66
C THR A 254 1.22 -19.17 -26.40
N ASP A 255 0.12 -19.91 -26.49
CA ASP A 255 -0.78 -20.22 -25.36
C ASP A 255 -1.14 -19.02 -24.46
N PRO A 256 -1.82 -17.98 -25.02
CA PRO A 256 -2.26 -16.83 -24.25
C PRO A 256 -3.31 -17.26 -23.22
N SER A 257 -2.92 -17.23 -21.94
CA SER A 257 -3.81 -17.55 -20.82
C SER A 257 -4.64 -16.37 -20.36
N TRP A 258 -4.16 -15.14 -20.61
CA TRP A 258 -4.88 -13.91 -20.30
C TRP A 258 -4.42 -12.78 -21.21
N MET A 259 -5.37 -11.95 -21.63
CA MET A 259 -5.11 -10.75 -22.41
C MET A 259 -5.99 -9.61 -21.88
N SER A 260 -5.42 -8.43 -21.68
CA SER A 260 -6.13 -7.28 -21.14
C SER A 260 -5.58 -5.99 -21.71
N ARG A 261 -6.46 -5.00 -21.89
CA ARG A 261 -6.08 -3.61 -22.12
C ARG A 261 -6.28 -2.80 -20.85
N PHE A 262 -5.37 -1.87 -20.58
CA PHE A 262 -5.54 -0.88 -19.53
C PHE A 262 -4.98 0.46 -20.01
N GLY A 263 -5.21 1.53 -19.27
CA GLY A 263 -4.73 2.84 -19.67
C GLY A 263 -4.55 3.78 -18.50
N ASN A 264 -4.03 4.97 -18.80
CA ASN A 264 -3.43 5.91 -17.85
C ASN A 264 -4.39 6.90 -17.20
N ALA A 265 -5.70 6.63 -17.18
CA ALA A 265 -6.63 7.46 -16.42
C ALA A 265 -6.14 7.62 -14.98
N ALA A 266 -5.98 8.86 -14.53
CA ALA A 266 -5.49 9.18 -13.20
C ALA A 266 -6.56 9.99 -12.46
N ARG A 267 -7.11 9.44 -11.39
CA ARG A 267 -8.19 10.08 -10.62
C ARG A 267 -8.00 9.81 -9.14
N GLN A 268 -8.41 10.77 -8.32
CA GLN A 268 -8.34 10.68 -6.88
C GLN A 268 -9.65 11.18 -6.26
N ALA A 269 -10.12 10.51 -5.22
CA ALA A 269 -11.32 10.88 -4.51
C ALA A 269 -11.05 12.16 -3.72
N LYS A 270 -11.88 13.19 -3.95
CA LYS A 270 -11.71 14.51 -3.33
C LYS A 270 -11.70 14.47 -1.80
N ARG A 271 -12.36 13.46 -1.22
CA ARG A 271 -12.38 13.17 0.22
C ARG A 271 -12.26 11.67 0.42
N TYR A 272 -11.44 11.24 1.38
CA TYR A 272 -11.28 9.83 1.73
C TYR A 272 -12.26 9.40 2.83
N ARG A 273 -12.91 10.37 3.46
CA ARG A 273 -13.90 10.22 4.51
C ARG A 273 -15.11 11.11 4.21
N ASP A 274 -16.31 10.59 4.40
CA ASP A 274 -17.55 11.33 4.48
C ASP A 274 -18.35 10.79 5.67
N GLY A 275 -18.28 11.48 6.81
CA GLY A 275 -18.89 11.01 8.06
C GLY A 275 -18.34 9.67 8.53
N ARG A 276 -19.15 8.62 8.36
CA ARG A 276 -18.89 7.22 8.75
C ARG A 276 -18.50 6.32 7.57
N ILE A 277 -18.44 6.87 6.36
CA ILE A 277 -18.03 6.17 5.15
C ILE A 277 -16.60 6.56 4.79
N PHE A 278 -15.75 5.57 4.50
CA PHE A 278 -14.37 5.76 4.10
C PHE A 278 -14.08 5.08 2.75
N LEU A 279 -13.02 5.50 2.06
CA LEU A 279 -12.54 4.89 0.81
C LEU A 279 -11.06 4.55 0.94
N ALA A 280 -10.64 3.38 0.42
CA ALA A 280 -9.25 2.94 0.42
C ALA A 280 -8.86 2.25 -0.90
N GLY A 281 -7.58 2.36 -1.29
CA GLY A 281 -7.05 1.75 -2.52
C GLY A 281 -7.71 2.32 -3.78
N ASP A 282 -7.97 1.47 -4.78
CA ASP A 282 -8.54 1.86 -6.07
C ASP A 282 -9.91 2.56 -6.00
N ALA A 283 -10.64 2.41 -4.89
CA ALA A 283 -11.86 3.18 -4.64
C ALA A 283 -11.57 4.67 -4.38
N ALA A 284 -10.39 4.97 -3.82
CA ALA A 284 -9.90 6.29 -3.48
C ALA A 284 -8.94 6.89 -4.53
N HIS A 285 -8.18 6.09 -5.27
CA HIS A 285 -7.24 6.60 -6.27
C HIS A 285 -6.94 5.57 -7.37
N ILE A 286 -6.90 6.00 -8.62
CA ILE A 286 -6.49 5.18 -9.77
C ILE A 286 -5.41 5.91 -10.55
N HIS A 287 -4.53 5.15 -11.19
CA HIS A 287 -3.42 5.68 -11.97
C HIS A 287 -2.93 4.63 -12.98
N PHE A 288 -2.00 5.04 -13.86
CA PHE A 288 -1.30 4.09 -14.72
C PHE A 288 -0.42 3.16 -13.88
N PRO A 289 -0.41 1.83 -14.09
CA PRO A 289 0.32 0.88 -13.24
C PRO A 289 1.84 0.89 -13.46
N ALA A 290 2.44 2.06 -13.72
CA ALA A 290 3.88 2.25 -13.80
C ALA A 290 4.54 2.03 -12.43
N GLY A 291 5.66 1.31 -12.43
CA GLY A 291 6.43 1.01 -11.22
C GLY A 291 5.74 0.05 -10.25
N GLY A 292 4.55 -0.50 -10.56
CA GLY A 292 3.89 -1.49 -9.70
C GLY A 292 3.41 -0.96 -8.34
N GLN A 293 3.04 0.31 -8.26
CA GLN A 293 2.84 1.02 -6.99
C GLN A 293 1.41 0.94 -6.41
N GLY A 294 0.37 0.79 -7.23
CA GLY A 294 -1.02 0.99 -6.78
C GLY A 294 -1.46 0.08 -5.63
N LEU A 295 -1.18 -1.23 -5.75
CA LEU A 295 -1.44 -2.19 -4.68
C LEU A 295 -0.70 -1.82 -3.38
N ASN A 296 0.55 -1.39 -3.49
CA ASN A 296 1.40 -1.04 -2.35
C ASN A 296 0.85 0.18 -1.58
N VAL A 297 0.40 1.21 -2.29
CA VAL A 297 -0.21 2.39 -1.67
C VAL A 297 -1.57 2.05 -1.07
N GLY A 298 -2.38 1.22 -1.72
CA GLY A 298 -3.64 0.74 -1.15
C GLY A 298 -3.46 -0.07 0.14
N LEU A 299 -2.45 -0.94 0.23
CA LEU A 299 -2.15 -1.67 1.46
C LEU A 299 -1.70 -0.75 2.60
N GLN A 300 -0.95 0.31 2.28
CA GLN A 300 -0.62 1.37 3.24
C GLN A 300 -1.86 2.15 3.70
N ASP A 301 -2.84 2.39 2.82
CA ASP A 301 -4.11 3.02 3.21
C ASP A 301 -4.86 2.17 4.23
N ALA A 302 -4.94 0.85 3.99
CA ALA A 302 -5.56 -0.09 4.90
C ALA A 302 -4.87 -0.12 6.27
N MET A 303 -3.53 -0.19 6.27
CA MET A 303 -2.71 -0.16 7.49
C MET A 303 -2.90 1.16 8.27
N ASN A 304 -3.00 2.29 7.58
CA ASN A 304 -3.20 3.59 8.21
C ASN A 304 -4.62 3.72 8.81
N LEU A 305 -5.65 3.26 8.09
CA LEU A 305 -7.04 3.41 8.53
C LEU A 305 -7.43 2.43 9.62
N GLY A 306 -6.96 1.18 9.55
CA GLY A 306 -7.45 0.08 10.39
C GLY A 306 -7.35 0.35 11.88
N TRP A 307 -6.18 0.75 12.37
CA TRP A 307 -5.98 1.03 13.79
C TRP A 307 -6.73 2.29 14.26
N LYS A 308 -6.84 3.32 13.40
CA LYS A 308 -7.58 4.56 13.70
C LYS A 308 -9.08 4.29 13.84
N LEU A 309 -9.63 3.49 12.92
CA LEU A 309 -11.02 3.09 12.94
C LEU A 309 -11.33 2.18 14.13
N ALA A 310 -10.43 1.25 14.46
CA ALA A 310 -10.55 0.44 15.67
C ALA A 310 -10.55 1.29 16.95
N ALA A 311 -9.65 2.28 17.06
CA ALA A 311 -9.62 3.20 18.19
C ALA A 311 -10.92 4.00 18.32
N ALA A 312 -11.49 4.47 17.20
CA ALA A 312 -12.75 5.20 17.20
C ALA A 312 -13.94 4.31 17.60
N ILE A 313 -13.99 3.07 17.12
CA ILE A 313 -15.03 2.10 17.46
C ILE A 313 -15.01 1.77 18.96
N LYS A 314 -13.82 1.67 19.55
CA LYS A 314 -13.59 1.40 20.98
C LYS A 314 -13.71 2.63 21.88
N GLY A 315 -13.89 3.82 21.32
CA GLY A 315 -14.00 5.07 22.07
C GLY A 315 -12.67 5.58 22.66
N SER A 316 -11.53 5.08 22.19
CA SER A 316 -10.21 5.52 22.65
C SER A 316 -9.55 6.54 21.71
N ALA A 317 -10.15 6.80 20.55
CA ALA A 317 -9.65 7.78 19.58
C ALA A 317 -9.92 9.22 20.03
N PRO A 318 -8.93 10.12 19.98
CA PRO A 318 -9.20 11.55 20.05
C PRO A 318 -9.93 12.02 18.77
N SER A 319 -10.63 13.15 18.86
CA SER A 319 -11.60 13.61 17.85
C SER A 319 -11.03 13.78 16.44
N TRP A 320 -9.80 14.27 16.34
CA TRP A 320 -9.09 14.54 15.08
C TRP A 320 -8.55 13.26 14.42
N LEU A 321 -8.46 12.14 15.13
CA LEU A 321 -7.68 10.98 14.67
C LEU A 321 -8.22 10.39 13.37
N LEU A 322 -9.54 10.28 13.22
CA LEU A 322 -10.12 9.75 11.99
C LEU A 322 -9.99 10.70 10.80
N ASP A 323 -9.96 12.02 11.04
CA ASP A 323 -9.75 13.00 9.97
C ASP A 323 -8.32 12.92 9.42
N SER A 324 -7.35 12.60 10.30
CA SER A 324 -5.96 12.39 9.89
C SER A 324 -5.77 11.29 8.83
N TYR A 325 -6.72 10.37 8.64
CA TYR A 325 -6.65 9.40 7.54
C TYR A 325 -6.60 10.10 6.18
N HIS A 326 -7.48 11.08 5.96
CA HIS A 326 -7.48 11.86 4.73
C HIS A 326 -6.22 12.73 4.66
N ASP A 327 -5.91 13.46 5.73
CA ASP A 327 -4.79 14.41 5.77
C ASP A 327 -3.44 13.72 5.51
N GLU A 328 -3.30 12.45 5.89
CA GLU A 328 -2.09 11.67 5.68
C GLU A 328 -2.06 10.93 4.34
N ARG A 329 -3.18 10.31 3.95
CA ARG A 329 -3.20 9.37 2.80
C ARG A 329 -3.57 10.03 1.48
N HIS A 330 -4.30 11.15 1.52
CA HIS A 330 -4.61 11.89 0.30
C HIS A 330 -3.34 12.52 -0.32
N PRO A 331 -2.46 13.23 0.44
CA PRO A 331 -1.20 13.74 -0.13
C PRO A 331 -0.24 12.63 -0.59
N ALA A 332 -0.22 11.49 0.11
CA ALA A 332 0.60 10.34 -0.30
C ALA A 332 0.18 9.79 -1.67
N ALA A 333 -1.13 9.62 -1.90
CA ALA A 333 -1.66 9.20 -3.20
C ALA A 333 -1.52 10.30 -4.27
N GLU A 334 -1.60 11.58 -3.92
CA GLU A 334 -1.30 12.67 -4.85
C GLU A 334 0.17 12.59 -5.34
N GLY A 335 1.11 12.32 -4.43
CA GLY A 335 2.52 12.07 -4.78
C GLY A 335 2.70 10.89 -5.73
N LEU A 336 1.96 9.80 -5.51
CA LEU A 336 1.90 8.66 -6.42
C LEU A 336 1.38 9.05 -7.82
N LEU A 337 0.29 9.81 -7.89
CA LEU A 337 -0.27 10.28 -9.15
C LEU A 337 0.75 11.12 -9.92
N ARG A 338 1.38 12.12 -9.27
CA ARG A 338 2.45 12.92 -9.88
C ARG A 338 3.59 12.07 -10.44
N ASN A 339 4.07 11.11 -9.65
CA ASN A 339 5.14 10.19 -10.06
C ASN A 339 4.72 9.34 -11.28
N THR A 340 3.54 8.74 -11.25
CA THR A 340 3.06 7.87 -12.33
C THR A 340 2.75 8.64 -13.61
N GLU A 341 2.31 9.90 -13.50
CA GLU A 341 2.16 10.83 -14.62
C GLU A 341 3.52 11.18 -15.24
N ALA A 342 4.53 11.49 -14.43
CA ALA A 342 5.90 11.73 -14.91
C ALA A 342 6.48 10.50 -15.62
N GLN A 343 6.28 9.30 -15.06
CA GLN A 343 6.66 8.05 -15.71
C GLN A 343 5.92 7.84 -17.03
N THR A 344 4.62 8.15 -17.08
CA THR A 344 3.82 8.04 -18.31
C THR A 344 4.29 9.04 -19.37
N LYS A 345 4.73 10.24 -18.97
CA LYS A 345 5.26 11.25 -19.88
C LYS A 345 6.58 10.83 -20.54
N LEU A 346 7.39 10.01 -19.85
CA LEU A 346 8.57 9.38 -20.42
C LEU A 346 8.25 8.27 -21.44
N ILE A 347 6.98 7.90 -21.61
CA ILE A 347 6.51 6.97 -22.65
C ILE A 347 6.23 7.79 -23.91
N ASP A 348 7.30 8.37 -24.45
CA ASP A 348 7.32 9.17 -25.68
C ASP A 348 8.29 8.51 -26.66
N PHE A 349 7.75 8.00 -27.76
CA PHE A 349 8.50 7.24 -28.77
C PHE A 349 9.09 8.13 -29.88
N THR A 350 8.98 9.46 -29.75
CA THR A 350 9.68 10.39 -30.64
C THR A 350 11.19 10.38 -30.36
N GLN A 351 12.01 10.86 -31.31
CA GLN A 351 13.46 10.98 -31.08
C GLN A 351 13.79 11.84 -29.87
N ALA A 352 13.07 12.94 -29.66
CA ALA A 352 13.23 13.79 -28.48
C ALA A 352 12.86 13.05 -27.19
N GLY A 353 11.77 12.26 -27.19
CA GLY A 353 11.39 11.40 -26.08
C GLY A 353 12.45 10.37 -25.73
N LEU A 354 13.04 9.69 -26.73
CA LEU A 354 14.13 8.74 -26.53
C LEU A 354 15.40 9.40 -25.97
N HIS A 355 15.77 10.59 -26.45
CA HIS A 355 16.89 11.36 -25.89
C HIS A 355 16.64 11.74 -24.42
N LEU A 356 15.43 12.18 -24.08
CA LEU A 356 15.04 12.48 -22.70
C LEU A 356 15.15 11.23 -21.82
N ARG A 357 14.72 10.06 -22.31
CA ARG A 357 14.86 8.79 -21.60
C ARG A 357 16.33 8.42 -21.36
N SER A 358 17.20 8.57 -22.35
CA SER A 358 18.66 8.33 -22.19
C SER A 358 19.23 9.22 -21.10
N MET A 359 18.95 10.52 -21.16
CA MET A 359 19.39 11.48 -20.15
C MET A 359 18.88 11.12 -18.74
N MET A 360 17.61 10.74 -18.60
CA MET A 360 17.08 10.28 -17.32
C MET A 360 17.76 9.00 -16.83
N SER A 361 18.09 8.07 -17.73
CA SER A 361 18.82 6.84 -17.39
C SER A 361 20.24 7.15 -16.91
N GLU A 362 20.93 8.10 -17.54
CA GLU A 362 22.25 8.58 -17.12
C GLU A 362 22.18 9.28 -15.75
N LEU A 363 21.14 10.09 -15.52
CA LEU A 363 20.92 10.73 -14.22
C LEU A 363 20.67 9.70 -13.11
N LEU A 364 19.96 8.61 -13.40
CA LEU A 364 19.76 7.52 -12.44
C LEU A 364 21.03 6.72 -12.13
N ALA A 365 22.13 6.92 -12.87
CA ALA A 365 23.42 6.31 -12.53
C ALA A 365 24.11 7.03 -11.36
N PHE A 366 23.71 8.27 -11.03
CA PHE A 366 24.18 8.94 -9.82
C PHE A 366 23.50 8.35 -8.57
N PRO A 367 24.24 7.86 -7.57
CA PRO A 367 23.67 7.15 -6.42
C PRO A 367 22.61 7.94 -5.65
N ASP A 368 22.78 9.26 -5.49
CA ASP A 368 21.83 10.07 -4.73
C ASP A 368 20.52 10.32 -5.48
N VAL A 369 20.58 10.47 -6.81
CA VAL A 369 19.39 10.56 -7.66
C VAL A 369 18.65 9.22 -7.66
N ASN A 370 19.39 8.11 -7.80
CA ASN A 370 18.82 6.77 -7.74
C ASN A 370 18.13 6.54 -6.40
N ARG A 371 18.80 6.84 -5.28
CA ARG A 371 18.25 6.69 -3.92
C ARG A 371 17.00 7.53 -3.72
N TYR A 372 16.96 8.75 -4.23
CA TYR A 372 15.78 9.61 -4.16
C TYR A 372 14.57 8.98 -4.87
N VAL A 373 14.74 8.55 -6.13
CA VAL A 373 13.65 7.93 -6.91
C VAL A 373 13.29 6.54 -6.36
N ALA A 374 14.26 5.77 -5.88
CA ALA A 374 14.05 4.48 -5.22
C ALA A 374 13.26 4.64 -3.92
N GLY A 375 13.52 5.69 -3.14
CA GLY A 375 12.72 6.06 -1.96
C GLY A 375 11.25 6.25 -2.30
N GLN A 376 10.96 7.01 -3.36
CA GLN A 376 9.59 7.26 -3.84
C GLN A 376 8.90 5.97 -4.32
N ILE A 377 9.55 5.17 -5.17
CA ILE A 377 8.95 3.95 -5.72
C ILE A 377 8.74 2.88 -4.65
N SER A 378 9.68 2.77 -3.70
CA SER A 378 9.57 1.84 -2.57
C SER A 378 8.58 2.31 -1.50
N ALA A 379 8.15 3.58 -1.56
CA ALA A 379 7.33 4.29 -0.59
C ALA A 379 7.94 4.35 0.83
N LEU A 380 9.26 4.21 0.95
CA LEU A 380 9.96 4.31 2.23
C LEU A 380 10.12 5.77 2.70
N ASP A 381 9.97 6.74 1.79
CA ASP A 381 10.03 8.18 2.03
C ASP A 381 8.69 8.79 2.44
N VAL A 382 7.61 7.99 2.50
CA VAL A 382 6.29 8.44 2.95
C VAL A 382 6.37 8.90 4.40
N ARG A 383 6.21 10.21 4.57
CA ARG A 383 6.18 10.92 5.84
C ARG A 383 4.85 11.65 5.99
N TYR A 384 4.32 11.64 7.21
CA TYR A 384 3.13 12.40 7.57
C TYR A 384 3.52 13.77 8.13
N GLU A 385 2.75 14.80 7.79
CA GLU A 385 2.92 16.12 8.37
C GLU A 385 2.63 16.05 9.87
N ALA A 386 3.59 16.49 10.68
CA ALA A 386 3.40 16.57 12.12
C ALA A 386 2.40 17.69 12.42
N ASP A 387 1.53 17.48 13.40
CA ASP A 387 0.67 18.56 13.89
C ASP A 387 1.54 19.72 14.39
N ARG A 388 1.21 20.94 13.98
CA ARG A 388 1.91 22.17 14.36
C ARG A 388 1.90 22.42 15.86
N THR A 389 0.99 21.79 16.61
CA THR A 389 0.98 21.86 18.09
C THR A 389 1.97 20.89 18.75
N MET A 390 2.60 19.98 17.99
CA MET A 390 3.63 19.09 18.51
C MET A 390 4.97 19.82 18.61
N PRO A 391 5.83 19.51 19.59
CA PRO A 391 7.20 19.98 19.62
C PRO A 391 7.91 19.66 18.30
N PRO A 392 8.71 20.59 17.75
CA PRO A 392 9.41 20.35 16.51
C PRO A 392 10.45 19.24 16.72
N ASN A 393 10.27 18.11 16.05
CA ASN A 393 11.26 17.05 16.02
C ASN A 393 11.32 16.43 14.62
N ARG A 394 12.55 16.19 14.13
CA ARG A 394 12.79 15.63 12.79
C ARG A 394 12.21 14.23 12.60
N LEU A 395 11.85 13.52 13.66
CA LEU A 395 11.23 12.20 13.57
C LEU A 395 9.71 12.25 13.52
N ASN A 396 9.05 13.30 13.98
CA ASN A 396 7.57 13.34 14.03
C ASN A 396 6.95 13.13 12.64
N GLY A 397 6.12 12.09 12.50
CA GLY A 397 5.52 11.68 11.24
C GLY A 397 6.43 10.88 10.31
N ALA A 398 7.69 10.63 10.67
CA ALA A 398 8.60 9.78 9.91
C ALA A 398 8.27 8.30 10.11
N ARG A 399 8.50 7.51 9.07
CA ARG A 399 8.59 6.05 9.19
C ARG A 399 9.83 5.69 9.99
N LEU A 400 9.70 4.74 10.92
CA LEU A 400 10.85 4.19 11.63
C LEU A 400 11.24 2.83 11.00
N PRO A 401 12.48 2.65 10.51
CA PRO A 401 12.92 1.36 9.99
C PRO A 401 13.07 0.34 11.12
N ASP A 402 13.01 -0.93 10.76
CA ASP A 402 13.24 -2.00 11.72
C ASP A 402 14.72 -1.96 12.17
N MET A 403 14.92 -2.03 13.47
CA MET A 403 16.24 -1.92 14.10
C MET A 403 16.38 -2.95 15.20
N GLU A 404 17.61 -3.36 15.47
CA GLU A 404 17.93 -4.27 16.56
C GLU A 404 18.09 -3.48 17.86
N LEU A 405 17.35 -3.89 18.88
CA LEU A 405 17.25 -3.25 20.18
C LEU A 405 17.79 -4.21 21.24
N ILE A 406 18.69 -3.72 22.09
CA ILE A 406 19.18 -4.45 23.26
C ILE A 406 18.32 -4.03 24.44
N LEU A 407 17.50 -4.95 24.93
CA LEU A 407 16.57 -4.73 26.03
C LEU A 407 17.30 -4.62 27.38
N SER A 408 16.60 -4.12 28.38
CA SER A 408 17.12 -3.97 29.75
C SER A 408 17.54 -5.29 30.42
N ASP A 409 17.01 -6.44 29.97
CA ASP A 409 17.40 -7.78 30.43
C ASP A 409 18.61 -8.36 29.66
N GLY A 410 19.16 -7.61 28.70
CA GLY A 410 20.28 -8.01 27.85
C GLY A 410 19.88 -8.80 26.59
N ASN A 411 18.61 -9.13 26.40
CA ASN A 411 18.14 -9.81 25.19
C ASN A 411 18.10 -8.84 23.99
N SER A 412 18.31 -9.40 22.80
CA SER A 412 18.17 -8.66 21.54
C SER A 412 16.83 -8.95 20.88
N GLU A 413 16.12 -7.90 20.49
CA GLU A 413 14.82 -7.97 19.81
C GLU A 413 14.76 -6.94 18.67
N ARG A 414 14.00 -7.25 17.62
CA ARG A 414 13.78 -6.31 16.50
C ARG A 414 12.59 -5.42 16.80
N LEU A 415 12.67 -4.13 16.48
CA LEU A 415 11.60 -3.16 16.72
C LEU A 415 10.23 -3.66 16.23
N TYR A 416 10.17 -4.26 15.04
CA TYR A 416 8.90 -4.68 14.45
C TYR A 416 8.22 -5.82 15.23
N SER A 417 8.95 -6.59 16.06
CA SER A 417 8.34 -7.61 16.92
C SER A 417 7.38 -6.98 17.95
N PHE A 418 7.65 -5.74 18.37
CA PHE A 418 6.80 -4.99 19.29
C PHE A 418 5.50 -4.47 18.64
N LEU A 419 5.43 -4.42 17.32
CA LEU A 419 4.30 -3.90 16.55
C LEU A 419 3.31 -4.97 16.07
N GLN A 420 3.62 -6.26 16.26
CA GLN A 420 2.84 -7.39 15.74
C GLN A 420 1.38 -7.42 16.19
N ASN A 421 1.07 -6.85 17.37
CA ASN A 421 -0.29 -6.80 17.92
C ASN A 421 -1.08 -5.53 17.51
N GLY A 422 -0.51 -4.67 16.65
CA GLY A 422 -1.18 -3.44 16.21
C GLY A 422 -1.41 -2.41 17.33
N THR A 423 -0.55 -2.40 18.35
CA THR A 423 -0.57 -1.43 19.47
C THR A 423 0.48 -0.34 19.27
N PHE A 424 0.33 0.79 19.97
CA PHE A 424 1.40 1.77 20.05
C PHE A 424 2.59 1.20 20.82
N VAL A 425 3.80 1.69 20.51
CA VAL A 425 5.02 1.38 21.24
C VAL A 425 5.63 2.69 21.76
N LEU A 426 5.88 2.78 23.06
CA LEU A 426 6.68 3.84 23.66
C LEU A 426 8.10 3.29 23.88
N LEU A 427 9.02 3.65 22.99
CA LEU A 427 10.42 3.23 23.04
C LEU A 427 11.25 4.29 23.77
N SER A 428 11.75 3.97 24.95
CA SER A 428 12.72 4.78 25.70
C SER A 428 14.13 4.29 25.38
N LEU A 429 14.97 5.17 24.83
CA LEU A 429 16.35 4.89 24.42
C LEU A 429 17.38 5.22 25.52
N ARG A 430 16.92 5.73 26.67
CA ARG A 430 17.75 6.08 27.82
C ARG A 430 17.30 5.23 29.00
N GLN A 431 18.25 4.61 29.71
CA GLN A 431 17.99 3.75 30.87
C GLN A 431 17.63 4.53 32.15
N GLU A 432 17.13 5.76 32.03
CA GLU A 432 16.62 6.46 33.19
C GLU A 432 15.24 5.89 33.52
N ALA A 433 14.94 5.78 34.82
CA ALA A 433 13.72 5.17 35.31
C ALA A 433 12.52 6.06 34.96
N ASP A 434 12.02 5.93 33.73
CA ASP A 434 10.71 6.46 33.37
C ASP A 434 9.69 5.78 34.30
N GLU A 435 8.86 6.59 34.96
CA GLU A 435 7.74 6.12 35.77
C GLU A 435 6.93 5.07 35.01
N HIS A 436 6.37 4.08 35.70
CA HIS A 436 5.59 3.03 35.05
C HIS A 436 4.34 3.64 34.38
N ILE A 437 4.42 3.89 33.07
CA ILE A 437 3.31 4.41 32.27
C ILE A 437 2.43 3.23 31.86
N GLU A 438 1.28 3.10 32.51
CA GLU A 438 0.28 2.09 32.19
C GLU A 438 -0.88 2.71 31.42
N VAL A 439 -0.93 2.46 30.10
CA VAL A 439 -2.01 2.93 29.21
C VAL A 439 -2.48 1.78 28.34
N LYS A 440 -3.79 1.53 28.31
CA LYS A 440 -4.36 0.45 27.50
C LYS A 440 -4.07 0.68 26.01
N GLY A 441 -3.45 -0.31 25.36
CA GLY A 441 -3.07 -0.23 23.94
C GLY A 441 -1.74 0.47 23.68
N LEU A 442 -0.97 0.76 24.74
CA LEU A 442 0.41 1.22 24.68
C LEU A 442 1.33 0.13 25.24
N ARG A 443 2.39 -0.20 24.51
CA ARG A 443 3.46 -1.07 24.98
C ARG A 443 4.70 -0.24 25.27
N THR A 444 5.18 -0.26 26.50
CA THR A 444 6.41 0.44 26.89
C THR A 444 7.61 -0.49 26.71
N VAL A 445 8.68 0.02 26.10
CA VAL A 445 9.93 -0.71 25.82
C VAL A 445 11.10 0.19 26.19
N THR A 446 12.00 -0.29 27.03
CA THR A 446 13.27 0.39 27.34
C THR A 446 14.41 -0.42 26.75
N ALA A 447 15.18 0.19 25.85
CA ALA A 447 16.24 -0.51 25.13
C ALA A 447 17.33 0.46 24.65
N SER A 448 18.53 -0.05 24.43
CA SER A 448 19.56 0.65 23.64
C SER A 448 19.58 0.12 22.20
N LEU A 449 20.20 0.87 21.30
CA LEU A 449 20.41 0.43 19.92
C LEU A 449 21.59 -0.54 19.87
N ALA A 450 21.44 -1.67 19.16
CA ALA A 450 22.55 -2.60 18.93
C ALA A 450 23.65 -1.98 18.05
N GLU A 451 23.26 -1.14 17.09
CA GLU A 451 24.16 -0.36 16.24
C GLU A 451 23.90 1.14 16.38
N PRO A 452 24.95 2.00 16.35
CA PRO A 452 24.77 3.44 16.39
C PRO A 452 23.91 3.96 15.24
N ASN A 453 22.93 4.83 15.55
CA ASN A 453 22.09 5.50 14.56
C ASN A 453 22.11 7.02 14.77
N GLU A 454 22.72 7.75 13.84
CA GLU A 454 22.84 9.22 13.93
C GLU A 454 21.47 9.92 14.00
N LYS A 455 20.44 9.37 13.33
CA LYS A 455 19.08 9.95 13.36
C LYS A 455 18.46 9.86 14.75
N LEU A 456 18.89 8.91 15.58
CA LEU A 456 18.35 8.64 16.92
C LEU A 456 19.29 9.07 18.07
N ARG A 457 20.51 9.55 17.77
CA ARG A 457 21.53 9.90 18.77
C ARG A 457 21.03 10.84 19.88
N ASP A 458 20.28 11.85 19.48
CA ASP A 458 19.80 12.91 20.39
C ASP A 458 18.37 12.66 20.87
N VAL A 459 17.84 11.44 20.69
CA VAL A 459 16.46 11.10 21.04
C VAL A 459 16.44 10.42 22.41
N HIS A 460 15.51 10.86 23.26
CA HIS A 460 15.21 10.24 24.55
C HIS A 460 14.17 9.13 24.39
N THR A 461 12.98 9.49 23.89
CA THR A 461 11.81 8.61 23.80
C THR A 461 11.07 8.81 22.48
N ILE A 462 10.51 7.73 21.95
CA ILE A 462 9.72 7.72 20.72
C ILE A 462 8.39 7.02 20.98
N LEU A 463 7.28 7.72 20.74
CA LEU A 463 5.96 7.12 20.61
C LEU A 463 5.73 6.72 19.15
N ILE A 464 5.57 5.42 18.92
CA ILE A 464 5.45 4.80 17.60
C ILE A 464 4.01 4.31 17.44
N ARG A 465 3.40 4.66 16.31
CA ARG A 465 2.03 4.26 15.95
C ARG A 465 1.96 2.79 15.54
N PRO A 466 0.77 2.16 15.57
CA PRO A 466 0.57 0.81 15.07
C PRO A 466 0.99 0.56 13.60
N ASP A 467 1.09 1.62 12.79
CA ASP A 467 1.54 1.57 11.39
C ASP A 467 3.04 1.86 11.21
N GLY A 468 3.80 1.96 12.31
CA GLY A 468 5.26 2.13 12.33
C GLY A 468 5.74 3.55 12.00
N HIS A 469 4.83 4.52 11.96
CA HIS A 469 5.18 5.93 11.89
C HIS A 469 5.34 6.53 13.30
N VAL A 470 6.26 7.46 13.47
CA VAL A 470 6.50 8.16 14.74
C VAL A 470 5.35 9.13 14.99
N ALA A 471 4.61 8.91 16.07
CA ALA A 471 3.56 9.79 16.56
C ALA A 471 4.12 11.01 17.31
N TRP A 472 5.21 10.80 18.06
CA TRP A 472 5.85 11.82 18.89
C TRP A 472 7.27 11.39 19.23
N ALA A 473 8.24 12.30 19.18
CA ALA A 473 9.61 12.08 19.62
C ALA A 473 10.04 13.16 20.62
N VAL A 474 10.81 12.75 21.62
CA VAL A 474 11.34 13.61 22.68
C VAL A 474 12.85 13.67 22.54
N ASP A 475 13.41 14.85 22.42
CA ASP A 475 14.86 15.05 22.40
C ASP A 475 15.46 14.83 23.80
N ALA A 476 16.69 14.31 23.85
CA ALA A 476 17.44 14.10 25.08
C ALA A 476 17.79 15.41 25.82
N SER A 477 17.68 16.55 25.15
CA SER A 477 17.86 17.88 25.73
C SER A 477 16.53 18.53 26.18
N ALA A 478 15.39 17.84 26.02
CA ALA A 478 14.10 18.39 26.41
C ALA A 478 14.05 18.65 27.93
N PRO A 479 13.60 19.84 28.37
CA PRO A 479 13.31 20.07 29.78
C PRO A 479 12.09 19.24 30.19
N ASP A 480 12.19 18.54 31.33
CA ASP A 480 11.13 17.69 31.88
C ASP A 480 10.58 16.67 30.86
N CYS A 481 11.42 15.68 30.51
CA CYS A 481 11.05 14.60 29.58
C CYS A 481 9.72 13.92 29.95
N ALA A 482 9.45 13.72 31.24
CA ALA A 482 8.23 13.07 31.72
C ALA A 482 6.98 13.85 31.31
N GLU A 483 6.95 15.17 31.51
CA GLU A 483 5.83 16.01 31.10
C GLU A 483 5.63 15.98 29.57
N VAL A 484 6.72 16.03 28.80
CA VAL A 484 6.68 16.00 27.34
C VAL A 484 6.16 14.66 26.81
N ILE A 485 6.58 13.54 27.41
CA ILE A 485 6.08 12.20 27.09
C ILE A 485 4.57 12.11 27.37
N GLN A 486 4.12 12.58 28.54
CA GLN A 486 2.70 12.56 28.92
C GLN A 486 1.82 13.41 27.99
N LYS A 487 2.32 14.55 27.53
CA LYS A 487 1.65 15.37 26.49
C LYS A 487 1.52 14.61 25.18
N GLY A 488 2.59 13.92 24.75
CA GLY A 488 2.58 13.09 23.55
C GLY A 488 1.55 11.96 23.62
N ILE A 489 1.52 11.22 24.73
CA ILE A 489 0.52 10.16 24.94
C ILE A 489 -0.90 10.74 24.91
N SER A 490 -1.14 11.84 25.64
CA SER A 490 -2.48 12.45 25.72
C SER A 490 -2.97 13.04 24.39
N ARG A 491 -2.06 13.31 23.45
CA ARG A 491 -2.40 13.80 22.10
C ARG A 491 -2.93 12.68 21.20
N TRP A 492 -2.53 11.42 21.44
CA TRP A 492 -2.87 10.24 20.63
C TRP A 492 -3.88 9.30 21.28
N PHE A 493 -4.06 9.38 22.60
CA PHE A 493 -5.03 8.61 23.37
C PHE A 493 -6.12 9.53 23.92
N SER A 494 -7.37 9.06 24.00
CA SER A 494 -8.44 9.79 24.68
C SER A 494 -8.15 9.95 26.19
N VAL A 495 -8.71 10.98 26.82
CA VAL A 495 -8.57 11.22 28.28
C VAL A 495 -9.15 10.04 29.10
N THR A 496 -10.13 9.33 28.56
CA THR A 496 -10.78 8.14 29.16
C THR A 496 -9.98 6.84 29.08
N SER A 497 -8.77 6.86 28.52
CA SER A 497 -7.90 5.66 28.39
C SER A 497 -6.90 5.46 29.53
N ARG A 498 -6.85 6.38 30.50
CA ARG A 498 -6.03 6.25 31.70
C ARG A 498 -6.77 5.35 32.69
N VAL A 499 -6.15 4.23 33.06
CA VAL A 499 -6.66 3.30 34.08
C VAL A 499 -6.48 3.92 35.46
#